data_AF-A0A6N2AGV7-F1
#
_entry.id   AF-A0A6N2AGV7-F1
#
_cell.length_a   1.000
_cell.length_b   1.000
_cell.length_c   1.000
_cell.angle_alpha   90.00
_cell.angle_beta   90.00
_cell.angle_gamma   90.00
#
_symmetry.space_group_name_H-M   'P 1'
#
loop_
_entity.id
_entity.type
_entity.pdbx_description
1 polymer ?
#
loop_
_entity_poly.entity_id
_entity_poly.type
_entity_poly.pdbx_seq_one_letter_code
_entity_poly.pdbx_strand_id
1 'polypeptide(L)'
;MICWNARSINTFGALERLINLRKIHNLSLIAILEPFTNHSQIESYRLQLLMNKSHSNPNNKIWLFWTNEVIYNILESSEQHITCEISHDDCSEKFLMTFVYAKCKDHLRKLLWESMLKWSAINYP
;
A
#
# COMPACT_ATOMS: atom_id res chain seq x y z
N MET A 1 4.57 -5.48 -8.42
CA MET A 1 3.89 -5.09 -7.16
C MET A 1 3.04 -6.24 -6.64
N ILE A 2 2.86 -6.36 -5.32
CA ILE A 2 1.77 -7.15 -4.72
C ILE A 2 0.90 -6.26 -3.82
N CYS A 3 -0.41 -6.53 -3.80
CA CYS A 3 -1.34 -6.00 -2.80
C CYS A 3 -2.04 -7.19 -2.13
N TRP A 4 -1.91 -7.29 -0.81
CA TRP A 4 -2.40 -8.45 -0.05
C TRP A 4 -3.14 -8.02 1.21
N ASN A 5 -4.42 -8.40 1.33
CA ASN A 5 -5.11 -8.41 2.61
C ASN A 5 -4.62 -9.58 3.47
N ALA A 6 -3.80 -9.28 4.47
CA ALA A 6 -3.15 -10.27 5.32
C ALA A 6 -4.04 -10.75 6.48
N ARG A 7 -5.08 -10.01 6.87
CA ARG A 7 -5.91 -10.28 8.07
C ARG A 7 -5.07 -10.73 9.28
N SER A 8 -4.04 -9.94 9.58
CA SER A 8 -2.96 -10.15 10.56
C SER A 8 -1.71 -10.75 9.95
N ILE A 9 -0.67 -9.92 9.89
CA ILE A 9 0.67 -10.34 9.43
C ILE A 9 1.42 -11.17 10.49
N ASN A 10 0.94 -11.18 11.73
CA ASN A 10 1.50 -11.98 12.82
C ASN A 10 1.09 -13.46 12.76
N THR A 11 0.25 -13.86 11.80
CA THR A 11 -0.10 -15.27 11.60
C THR A 11 1.13 -16.09 11.19
N PHE A 12 1.24 -17.31 11.73
CA PHE A 12 2.40 -18.17 11.51
C PHE A 12 2.65 -18.38 10.00
N GLY A 13 3.84 -17.98 9.53
CA GLY A 13 4.28 -18.14 8.14
C GLY A 13 3.82 -17.05 7.15
N ALA A 14 2.94 -16.12 7.51
CA ALA A 14 2.51 -15.07 6.58
C ALA A 14 3.65 -14.12 6.18
N LEU A 15 4.45 -13.70 7.17
CA LEU A 15 5.62 -12.87 6.91
C LEU A 15 6.69 -13.61 6.09
N GLU A 16 6.98 -14.86 6.42
CA GLU A 16 7.95 -15.68 5.69
C GLU A 16 7.52 -15.87 4.24
N ARG A 17 6.23 -16.14 4.00
CA ARG A 17 5.65 -16.20 2.66
C ARG A 17 5.84 -14.87 1.92
N LEU A 18 5.59 -13.74 2.58
CA LEU A 18 5.76 -12.42 1.95
C LEU A 18 7.22 -12.13 1.61
N ILE A 19 8.17 -12.49 2.49
CA ILE A 19 9.61 -12.38 2.24
C ILE A 19 10.00 -13.23 1.02
N ASN A 20 9.49 -14.46 0.92
CA ASN A 20 9.76 -15.35 -0.21
C ASN A 20 9.16 -14.81 -1.51
N LEU A 21 7.91 -14.33 -1.49
CA LEU A 21 7.27 -13.71 -2.65
C LEU A 21 8.04 -12.48 -3.14
N ARG A 22 8.50 -11.63 -2.21
CA ARG A 22 9.36 -10.49 -2.56
C ARG A 22 10.60 -10.95 -3.31
N LYS A 23 11.30 -11.97 -2.79
CA LYS A 23 12.56 -12.47 -3.37
C LYS A 23 12.33 -13.09 -4.75
N ILE A 24 11.34 -13.97 -4.88
CA ILE A 24 11.09 -14.73 -6.12
C ILE A 24 10.63 -13.80 -7.25
N HIS A 25 9.83 -12.77 -6.95
CA HIS A 25 9.27 -11.87 -7.94
C HIS A 25 9.97 -10.51 -8.03
N ASN A 26 11.10 -10.34 -7.32
CA ASN A 26 11.84 -9.08 -7.22
C ASN A 26 10.90 -7.85 -7.00
N LEU A 27 10.02 -7.95 -5.99
CA LEU A 27 8.99 -6.93 -5.78
C LEU A 27 9.62 -5.62 -5.28
N SER A 28 9.44 -4.54 -6.04
CA SER A 28 9.82 -3.16 -5.66
C SER A 28 8.75 -2.39 -4.88
N LEU A 29 7.51 -2.90 -4.88
CA LEU A 29 6.35 -2.31 -4.19
C LEU A 29 5.45 -3.40 -3.59
N ILE A 30 5.12 -3.24 -2.30
CA ILE A 30 4.27 -4.14 -1.53
C ILE A 30 3.22 -3.32 -0.77
N ALA A 31 1.96 -3.68 -0.92
CA ALA A 31 0.86 -3.18 -0.09
C ALA A 31 0.27 -4.30 0.77
N ILE A 32 0.12 -4.03 2.06
CA ILE A 32 -0.46 -4.95 3.04
C ILE A 32 -1.70 -4.29 3.64
N LEU A 33 -2.85 -4.94 3.46
CA LEU A 33 -4.11 -4.52 4.05
C LEU A 33 -4.36 -5.33 5.32
N GLU A 34 -4.89 -4.66 6.33
CA GLU A 34 -5.31 -5.25 7.59
C GLU A 34 -4.18 -6.01 8.33
N PRO A 35 -3.02 -5.37 8.62
CA PRO A 35 -1.87 -6.04 9.24
C PRO A 35 -2.08 -6.41 10.72
N PHE A 36 -3.07 -5.84 11.42
CA PHE A 36 -3.40 -6.08 12.84
C PHE A 36 -2.17 -6.10 13.79
N THR A 37 -1.37 -5.04 13.71
CA THR A 37 -0.15 -4.83 14.49
C THR A 37 -0.19 -3.45 15.15
N ASN A 38 0.50 -3.29 16.28
CA ASN A 38 0.62 -1.98 16.93
C ASN A 38 1.32 -0.97 16.01
N HIS A 39 0.91 0.31 16.07
CA HIS A 39 1.41 1.39 15.22
C HIS A 39 2.95 1.46 15.11
N SER A 40 3.67 1.06 16.16
CA SER A 40 5.14 1.12 16.23
C SER A 40 5.89 0.04 15.44
N GLN A 41 5.21 -0.90 14.76
CA GLN A 41 5.86 -2.06 14.15
C GLN A 41 6.16 -1.92 12.65
N ILE A 42 5.59 -0.94 11.95
CA ILE A 42 5.76 -0.82 10.48
C ILE A 42 7.24 -0.79 10.07
N GLU A 43 8.08 -0.08 10.83
CA GLU A 43 9.52 -0.01 10.56
C GLU A 43 10.23 -1.36 10.73
N SER A 44 9.83 -2.17 11.71
CA SER A 44 10.35 -3.52 11.87
C SER A 44 10.00 -4.39 10.67
N TYR A 45 8.76 -4.32 10.19
CA TYR A 45 8.32 -5.04 9.00
C TYR A 45 9.01 -4.54 7.74
N ARG A 46 9.25 -3.24 7.61
CA ARG A 46 10.02 -2.65 6.50
C ARG A 46 11.42 -3.26 6.43
N LEU A 47 12.11 -3.36 7.57
CA LEU A 47 13.45 -3.95 7.65
C LEU A 47 13.44 -5.45 7.33
N GLN A 48 12.48 -6.21 7.87
CA GLN A 48 12.35 -7.64 7.60
C GLN A 48 12.02 -7.95 6.13
N LEU A 49 11.23 -7.08 5.49
CA LEU A 49 10.94 -7.13 4.07
C LEU A 49 12.08 -6.56 3.21
N LEU A 50 13.17 -6.05 3.81
CA LEU A 50 14.29 -5.43 3.09
C LEU A 50 13.84 -4.30 2.15
N MET A 51 12.87 -3.49 2.60
CA MET A 51 12.36 -2.34 1.86
C MET A 51 12.99 -1.04 2.34
N ASN A 52 13.12 -0.07 1.46
CA ASN A 52 13.80 1.19 1.78
C ASN A 52 12.87 2.16 2.53
N LYS A 53 11.61 2.24 2.12
CA LYS A 53 10.64 3.20 2.64
C LYS A 53 9.35 2.49 3.04
N SER A 54 8.61 3.10 3.97
CA SER A 54 7.29 2.64 4.40
C SER A 54 6.33 3.80 4.61
N HIS A 55 5.03 3.53 4.52
CA HIS A 55 3.97 4.45 4.91
C HIS A 55 2.73 3.69 5.35
N SER A 56 2.00 4.24 6.32
CA SER A 56 0.67 3.74 6.70
C SER A 56 -0.39 4.82 6.56
N ASN A 57 -1.62 4.38 6.27
CA ASN A 57 -2.76 5.28 6.34
C ASN A 57 -3.09 5.65 7.81
N PRO A 58 -3.94 6.68 8.06
CA PRO A 58 -4.18 7.20 9.40
C PRO A 58 -4.66 6.19 10.45
N ASN A 59 -5.40 5.16 10.03
CA ASN A 59 -5.90 4.10 10.92
C ASN A 59 -5.03 2.83 10.92
N ASN A 60 -3.87 2.86 10.27
CA ASN A 60 -2.89 1.79 10.23
C ASN A 60 -3.40 0.47 9.63
N LYS A 61 -4.44 0.53 8.78
CA LYS A 61 -5.02 -0.63 8.09
C LYS A 61 -4.47 -0.85 6.69
N ILE A 62 -3.76 0.12 6.14
CA ILE A 62 -3.08 0.00 4.85
C ILE A 62 -1.62 0.36 5.09
N TRP A 63 -0.73 -0.60 4.87
CA TRP A 63 0.71 -0.41 4.90
C TRP A 63 1.29 -0.54 3.51
N LEU A 64 2.22 0.33 3.20
CA LEU A 64 2.92 0.38 1.94
C LEU A 64 4.41 0.31 2.20
N PHE A 65 5.12 -0.47 1.39
CA PHE A 65 6.56 -0.62 1.44
C PHE A 65 7.13 -0.60 0.02
N TRP A 66 8.22 0.12 -0.19
CA TRP A 66 8.84 0.21 -1.51
C TRP A 66 10.36 0.37 -1.46
N THR A 67 11.01 -0.02 -2.56
CA THR A 67 12.45 0.16 -2.78
C THR A 67 12.76 1.57 -3.26
N ASN A 68 14.05 1.93 -3.33
CA ASN A 68 14.48 3.23 -3.85
C ASN A 68 14.24 3.39 -5.36
N GLU A 69 14.05 2.30 -6.10
CA GLU A 69 13.73 2.28 -7.54
C GLU A 69 12.32 2.84 -7.83
N VAL A 70 11.50 2.99 -6.78
CA VAL A 70 10.15 3.51 -6.85
C VAL A 70 10.13 4.91 -6.25
N ILE A 71 9.81 5.91 -7.08
CA ILE A 71 9.43 7.23 -6.62
C ILE A 71 7.94 7.18 -6.29
N TYR A 72 7.63 7.44 -5.03
CA TYR A 72 6.28 7.35 -4.50
C TYR A 72 5.88 8.68 -3.87
N ASN A 73 4.89 9.35 -4.45
CA ASN A 73 4.38 10.63 -3.96
C ASN A 73 2.93 10.46 -3.48
N ILE A 74 2.71 10.57 -2.17
CA ILE A 74 1.39 10.42 -1.56
C ILE A 74 0.55 11.66 -1.86
N LEU A 75 -0.55 11.48 -2.57
CA LEU A 75 -1.46 12.58 -2.93
C LEU A 75 -2.64 12.69 -1.97
N GLU A 76 -3.13 11.55 -1.48
CA GLU A 76 -4.24 11.49 -0.52
C GLU A 76 -4.12 10.25 0.36
N SER A 77 -4.38 10.39 1.66
CA SER A 77 -4.37 9.27 2.61
C SER A 77 -5.59 9.38 3.53
N SER A 78 -6.44 8.36 3.52
CA SER A 78 -7.69 8.29 4.26
C SER A 78 -7.80 6.97 5.05
N GLU A 79 -8.84 6.83 5.86
CA GLU A 79 -9.12 5.57 6.55
C GLU A 79 -9.37 4.36 5.62
N GLN A 80 -9.82 4.61 4.38
CA GLN A 80 -10.23 3.56 3.43
C GLN A 80 -9.34 3.47 2.20
N HIS A 81 -8.46 4.45 1.95
CA HIS A 81 -7.57 4.41 0.80
C HIS A 81 -6.29 5.22 0.98
N ILE A 82 -5.29 4.91 0.18
CA ILE A 82 -4.12 5.76 -0.08
C ILE A 82 -4.03 5.93 -1.60
N THR A 83 -4.05 7.16 -2.09
CA THR A 83 -3.80 7.50 -3.49
C THR A 83 -2.44 8.15 -3.64
N CYS A 84 -1.71 7.75 -4.68
CA CYS A 84 -0.36 8.22 -4.94
C CYS A 84 -0.07 8.33 -6.44
N GLU A 85 0.90 9.17 -6.76
CA GLU A 85 1.64 9.13 -8.01
C GLU A 85 2.84 8.19 -7.82
N ILE A 86 3.01 7.25 -8.74
CA ILE A 86 4.14 6.32 -8.75
C ILE A 86 4.89 6.44 -10.07
N SER A 87 6.22 6.42 -9.99
CA SER A 87 7.09 6.13 -11.12
C SER A 87 8.16 5.10 -10.71
N HIS A 88 8.68 4.38 -11.70
CA HIS A 88 9.74 3.39 -11.51
C HIS A 88 10.96 3.81 -12.35
N ASP A 89 12.18 3.55 -11.89
CA ASP A 89 13.38 3.95 -12.64
C ASP A 89 13.43 3.35 -14.06
N ASP A 90 12.91 2.13 -14.23
CA ASP A 90 12.79 1.46 -15.54
C ASP A 90 11.57 1.90 -16.37
N CYS A 91 10.72 2.79 -15.85
CA CYS A 91 9.48 3.25 -16.51
C CYS A 91 9.40 4.78 -16.48
N SER A 92 9.56 5.40 -17.64
CA SER A 92 9.47 6.87 -17.77
C SER A 92 8.08 7.43 -17.50
N GLU A 93 7.04 6.61 -17.64
CA GLU A 93 5.66 7.02 -17.39
C GLU A 93 5.33 6.96 -15.91
N LYS A 94 4.60 7.99 -15.46
CA LYS A 94 4.02 8.05 -14.13
C LYS A 94 2.59 7.54 -14.18
N PHE A 95 2.16 6.86 -13.14
CA PHE A 95 0.77 6.42 -13.03
C PHE A 95 0.20 6.70 -11.65
N LEU A 96 -1.12 6.89 -11.61
CA LEU A 96 -1.86 6.94 -10.36
C LEU A 96 -2.14 5.53 -9.87
N MET A 97 -1.97 5.35 -8.56
CA MET A 97 -2.34 4.12 -7.90
C MET A 97 -3.09 4.42 -6.61
N THR A 98 -4.21 3.74 -6.42
CA THR A 98 -4.98 3.80 -5.19
C THR A 98 -5.04 2.41 -4.54
N PHE A 99 -4.58 2.32 -3.31
CA PHE A 99 -4.74 1.16 -2.44
C PHE A 99 -6.01 1.33 -1.62
N VAL A 100 -6.93 0.38 -1.68
CA VAL A 100 -8.25 0.50 -1.05
C VAL A 100 -8.47 -0.62 -0.04
N TYR A 101 -8.88 -0.24 1.18
CA TYR A 101 -9.45 -1.12 2.18
C TYR A 101 -10.82 -0.56 2.62
N ALA A 102 -11.86 -0.96 1.90
CA ALA A 102 -13.20 -0.38 2.04
C ALA A 102 -13.90 -0.84 3.34
N LYS A 103 -14.72 0.04 3.93
CA LYS A 103 -15.61 -0.35 5.04
C LYS A 103 -16.68 -1.33 4.53
N CYS A 104 -17.05 -2.31 5.37
CA CYS A 104 -17.99 -3.37 4.98
C CYS A 104 -19.43 -2.87 4.77
N LYS A 105 -19.82 -1.76 5.41
CA LYS A 105 -21.16 -1.18 5.28
C LYS A 105 -21.19 -0.18 4.14
N ASP A 106 -22.16 -0.33 3.25
CA ASP A 106 -22.25 0.46 2.02
C ASP A 106 -22.28 1.97 2.25
N HIS A 107 -23.16 2.45 3.15
CA HIS A 107 -23.27 3.87 3.47
C HIS A 107 -21.97 4.49 4.01
N LEU A 108 -21.04 3.69 4.55
CA LEU A 108 -19.75 4.17 5.03
C LEU A 108 -18.71 4.33 3.90
N ARG A 109 -19.01 3.86 2.68
CA ARG A 109 -18.14 3.96 1.50
C ARG A 109 -18.40 5.21 0.66
N LYS A 110 -19.40 6.04 1.01
CA LYS A 110 -19.72 7.26 0.24
C LYS A 110 -18.51 8.15 -0.01
N LEU A 111 -17.76 8.49 1.05
CA LEU A 111 -16.54 9.31 0.94
C LEU A 111 -15.43 8.64 0.13
N LEU A 112 -15.33 7.31 0.20
CA LEU A 112 -14.39 6.55 -0.63
C LEU A 112 -14.74 6.71 -2.11
N TRP A 113 -16.01 6.51 -2.48
CA TRP A 113 -16.45 6.63 -3.88
C TRP A 113 -16.33 8.05 -4.42
N GLU A 114 -16.64 9.07 -3.62
CA GLU A 114 -16.44 10.49 -3.99
C GLU A 114 -14.96 10.77 -4.28
N SER A 115 -14.04 10.26 -3.45
CA SER A 115 -12.60 10.36 -3.71
C SER A 115 -12.21 9.61 -5.00
N MET A 116 -12.71 8.41 -5.23
CA MET A 116 -12.37 7.64 -6.45
C MET A 116 -12.85 8.35 -7.72
N LEU A 117 -14.05 8.94 -7.70
CA LEU A 117 -14.56 9.74 -8.80
C LEU A 117 -13.67 10.97 -9.06
N LYS A 118 -13.29 11.69 -8.00
CA LYS A 118 -12.35 12.82 -8.09
C LYS A 118 -11.04 12.41 -8.77
N TRP A 119 -10.42 11.31 -8.34
CA TRP A 119 -9.14 10.83 -8.91
C TRP A 119 -9.30 10.28 -10.33
N SER A 120 -10.43 9.66 -10.66
CA SER A 120 -10.71 9.17 -12.02
C SER A 120 -10.87 10.28 -13.06
N ALA A 121 -11.29 11.47 -12.63
CA ALA A 121 -11.47 12.63 -13.50
C ALA A 121 -10.15 13.37 -13.77
N ILE A 122 -9.05 12.98 -13.10
CA ILE A 122 -7.74 13.59 -13.33
C ILE A 122 -7.10 12.93 -14.54
N ASN A 123 -6.85 13.72 -15.57
CA ASN A 123 -6.02 13.31 -16.69
C ASN A 123 -4.57 13.28 -16.21
N TYR A 124 -4.01 12.08 -16.06
CA TYR A 124 -2.56 11.92 -16.00
C TYR A 124 -2.00 11.97 -17.43
N PRO A 125 -0.87 12.66 -17.66
CA PRO A 125 -0.21 12.66 -18.96
C PRO A 125 0.22 11.25 -19.37
#